data_AF-A0A6P0SMD6-F1
#
_entry.id   AF-A0A6P0SMD6-F1
#
_cell.length_a   1.000
_cell.length_b   1.000
_cell.length_c   1.000
_cell.angle_alpha   90.00
_cell.angle_beta   90.00
_cell.angle_gamma   90.00
#
_symmetry.space_group_name_H-M   'P 1'
#
loop_
_entity.id
_entity.type
_entity.pdbx_description
1 polymer ?
#
loop_
_entity_poly.entity_id
_entity_poly.type
_entity_poly.pdbx_seq_one_letter_code
_entity_poly.pdbx_strand_id
1 'polypeptide(L)'
;MANPEGQQHPKSSKHRLMRQLKLDQVQRQQLKAIKLEYEESIIDLRQEMSQAKQILSELMVGTADRETIRTQYRQVQLLNQQLGELHFESMLQMREVMTPEQRIQFAQFMRQRSNQNPLSD
;
A
#
# COMPACT_ATOMS: atom_id res chain seq x y z
N MET A 1 12.53 37.92 1.71
CA MET A 1 11.22 37.72 1.07
C MET A 1 11.22 36.37 0.37
N ALA A 2 10.21 35.53 0.67
CA ALA A 2 9.65 34.38 -0.08
C ALA A 2 10.61 33.25 -0.56
N ASN A 3 10.35 31.95 -0.43
CA ASN A 3 9.10 31.20 -0.21
C ASN A 3 9.44 29.75 0.29
N PRO A 4 8.66 29.11 1.19
CA PRO A 4 8.89 27.74 1.63
C PRO A 4 7.96 26.78 0.86
N GLU A 5 8.49 26.07 -0.14
CA GLU A 5 7.71 25.05 -0.87
C GLU A 5 7.54 23.78 -0.02
N GLY A 6 6.46 23.77 0.78
CA GLY A 6 5.42 22.77 0.63
C GLY A 6 5.81 21.28 0.67
N GLN A 7 6.72 20.86 1.54
CA GLN A 7 6.81 19.45 1.93
C GLN A 7 5.54 19.05 2.69
N GLN A 8 4.50 18.64 1.96
CA GLN A 8 3.29 18.08 2.56
C GLN A 8 3.64 16.76 3.23
N HIS A 9 3.93 16.82 4.54
CA HIS A 9 4.26 15.65 5.33
C HIS A 9 3.13 14.60 5.27
N PRO A 10 3.42 13.31 5.01
CA PRO A 10 2.44 12.22 5.04
C PRO A 10 1.75 12.06 6.41
N LYS A 11 2.32 12.68 7.46
CA LYS A 11 1.71 12.79 8.79
C LYS A 11 0.39 13.57 8.78
N SER A 12 0.19 14.54 7.88
CA SER A 12 -1.04 15.37 7.85
C SER A 12 -2.27 14.63 7.30
N SER A 13 -2.07 13.70 6.35
CA SER A 13 -3.18 12.99 5.68
C SER A 13 -3.74 11.86 6.53
N LYS A 14 -2.87 11.11 7.24
CA LYS A 14 -3.30 10.10 8.23
C LYS A 14 -4.06 10.72 9.40
N HIS A 15 -3.60 11.87 9.89
CA HIS A 15 -4.24 12.55 11.01
C HIS A 15 -5.59 13.18 10.61
N ARG A 16 -5.76 13.58 9.34
CA ARG A 16 -7.06 13.98 8.78
C ARG A 16 -8.04 12.82 8.70
N LEU A 17 -7.60 11.66 8.23
CA LEU A 17 -8.43 10.45 8.14
C LEU A 17 -9.03 10.07 9.49
N MET A 18 -8.20 9.99 10.53
CA MET A 18 -8.66 9.59 11.87
C MET A 18 -9.67 10.59 12.47
N ARG A 19 -9.51 11.88 12.20
CA ARG A 19 -10.47 12.90 12.64
C ARG A 19 -11.79 12.85 11.86
N GLN A 20 -11.73 12.58 10.56
CA GLN A 20 -12.90 12.54 9.68
C GLN A 20 -13.78 11.32 9.97
N LEU A 21 -13.18 10.16 10.25
CA LEU A 21 -13.90 8.93 10.59
C LEU A 21 -14.52 8.93 12.00
N LYS A 22 -14.22 9.94 12.83
CA LYS A 22 -14.70 10.06 14.22
C LYS A 22 -14.55 8.74 15.01
N LEU A 23 -13.46 8.00 14.77
CA LEU A 23 -13.19 6.72 15.43
C LEU A 23 -13.09 6.94 16.94
N ASP A 24 -13.66 6.07 17.75
CA ASP A 24 -13.46 6.11 19.19
C ASP A 24 -12.04 5.65 19.60
N GLN A 25 -11.73 5.70 20.90
CA GLN A 25 -10.39 5.33 21.37
C GLN A 25 -10.06 3.85 21.14
N VAL A 26 -11.02 2.95 21.30
CA VAL A 26 -10.85 1.51 21.13
C VAL A 26 -10.64 1.19 19.66
N GLN A 27 -11.50 1.71 18.78
CA GLN A 27 -11.37 1.56 17.34
C GLN A 27 -10.03 2.08 16.82
N ARG A 28 -9.55 3.23 17.32
CA ARG A 28 -8.23 3.77 16.95
C ARG A 28 -7.08 2.85 17.34
N GLN A 29 -7.15 2.24 18.53
CA GLN A 29 -6.14 1.30 19.00
C GLN A 29 -6.14 0.02 18.15
N GLN A 30 -7.32 -0.54 17.88
CA GLN A 30 -7.48 -1.73 17.04
C GLN A 30 -6.98 -1.50 15.62
N LEU A 31 -7.38 -0.40 14.96
CA LEU A 31 -6.91 -0.06 13.62
C LEU A 31 -5.40 0.19 13.57
N LYS A 32 -4.81 0.75 14.64
CA LYS A 32 -3.37 0.92 14.73
C LYS A 32 -2.66 -0.44 14.83
N ALA A 33 -3.18 -1.36 15.63
CA ALA A 33 -2.62 -2.70 15.78
C ALA A 33 -2.66 -3.47 14.46
N ILE A 34 -3.85 -3.54 13.82
CA ILE A 34 -4.01 -4.15 12.49
C ILE A 34 -3.02 -3.54 11.50
N LYS A 35 -2.92 -2.21 11.45
CA LYS A 35 -1.98 -1.57 10.53
C LYS A 35 -0.53 -2.01 10.79
N LEU A 36 -0.10 -2.08 12.05
CA LEU A 36 1.28 -2.46 12.38
C LEU A 36 1.57 -3.92 12.03
N GLU A 37 0.59 -4.80 12.24
CA GLU A 37 0.69 -6.23 11.91
C GLU A 37 1.01 -6.47 10.42
N TYR A 38 0.31 -5.79 9.52
CA TYR A 38 0.55 -5.95 8.07
C TYR A 38 1.69 -5.07 7.53
N GLU A 39 2.08 -3.99 8.21
CA GLU A 39 3.05 -3.01 7.69
C GLU A 39 4.43 -3.63 7.50
N GLU A 40 4.89 -4.50 8.40
CA GLU A 40 6.16 -5.20 8.28
C GLU A 40 6.17 -6.12 7.04
N SER A 41 5.19 -7.01 6.93
CA SER A 41 5.08 -7.93 5.78
C SER A 41 4.94 -7.21 4.43
N ILE A 42 4.22 -6.07 4.41
CA ILE A 42 4.09 -5.24 3.20
C ILE A 42 5.43 -4.58 2.84
N ILE A 43 6.22 -4.13 3.82
CA ILE A 43 7.53 -3.51 3.58
C ILE A 43 8.48 -4.55 2.98
N ASP A 44 8.58 -5.72 3.59
CA ASP A 44 9.47 -6.79 3.13
C ASP A 44 9.12 -7.23 1.71
N LEU A 45 7.82 -7.48 1.46
CA LEU A 45 7.35 -7.92 0.15
C LEU A 45 7.56 -6.84 -0.93
N ARG A 46 7.48 -5.56 -0.60
CA ARG A 46 7.80 -4.46 -1.52
C ARG A 46 9.28 -4.41 -1.86
N GLN A 47 10.14 -4.69 -0.89
CA GLN A 47 11.58 -4.75 -1.13
C GLN A 47 11.92 -5.92 -2.06
N GLU A 48 11.37 -7.11 -1.79
CA GLU A 48 11.52 -8.28 -2.66
C GLU A 48 10.98 -8.02 -4.07
N MET A 49 9.81 -7.40 -4.17
CA MET A 49 9.22 -6.98 -5.45
C MET A 49 10.15 -6.06 -6.23
N SER A 50 10.72 -5.05 -5.57
CA SER A 50 11.62 -4.09 -6.21
C SER A 50 12.87 -4.78 -6.76
N GLN A 51 13.46 -5.68 -5.97
CA GLN A 51 14.61 -6.48 -6.39
C GLN A 51 14.25 -7.40 -7.57
N ALA A 52 13.11 -8.08 -7.50
CA ALA A 52 12.66 -8.98 -8.55
C ALA A 52 12.39 -8.23 -9.88
N LYS A 53 11.83 -7.02 -9.82
CA LYS A 53 11.64 -6.14 -10.98
C LYS A 53 12.97 -5.66 -11.56
N GLN A 54 13.93 -5.31 -10.71
CA GLN A 54 15.27 -4.92 -11.17
C GLN A 54 15.97 -6.07 -11.91
N ILE A 55 15.97 -7.27 -11.33
CA ILE A 55 16.55 -8.46 -11.97
C ILE A 55 15.86 -8.72 -13.31
N LEU A 56 14.53 -8.62 -13.38
CA LEU A 56 13.81 -8.78 -14.64
C LEU A 56 14.29 -7.75 -15.69
N SER A 57 14.45 -6.49 -15.30
CA SER A 57 14.95 -5.44 -16.19
C SER A 57 16.37 -5.74 -16.70
N GLU A 58 17.25 -6.25 -15.85
CA GLU A 58 18.62 -6.63 -16.23
C GLU A 58 18.61 -7.82 -17.20
N LEU A 59 17.79 -8.84 -16.93
CA LEU A 59 17.64 -10.02 -17.81
C LEU A 59 17.09 -9.66 -19.20
N MET A 60 16.20 -8.66 -19.29
CA MET A 60 15.61 -8.20 -20.55
C MET A 60 16.61 -7.52 -21.50
N VAL A 61 17.67 -6.90 -20.96
CA VAL A 61 18.71 -6.23 -21.75
C VAL A 61 19.93 -7.14 -21.96
N GLY A 62 20.13 -8.11 -21.08
CA GLY A 62 21.23 -9.07 -21.14
C GLY A 62 21.06 -10.17 -22.18
N THR A 63 21.88 -11.21 -22.04
CA THR A 63 21.90 -12.39 -22.93
C THR A 63 21.13 -13.58 -22.35
N ALA A 64 20.27 -13.34 -21.35
CA ALA A 64 19.50 -14.40 -20.71
C ALA A 64 18.54 -15.06 -21.71
N ASP A 65 18.33 -16.37 -21.55
CA ASP A 65 17.36 -17.06 -22.40
C ASP A 65 15.92 -16.72 -22.02
N ARG A 66 15.01 -17.06 -22.93
CA ARG A 66 13.59 -16.76 -22.80
C ARG A 66 12.93 -17.47 -21.61
N GLU A 67 13.40 -18.66 -21.24
CA GLU A 67 12.89 -19.44 -20.11
C GLU A 67 13.23 -18.76 -18.77
N THR A 68 14.46 -18.25 -18.65
CA THR A 68 14.93 -17.50 -17.47
C THR A 68 14.14 -16.22 -17.27
N ILE A 69 13.94 -15.43 -18.34
CA ILE A 69 13.13 -14.20 -18.31
C ILE A 69 11.69 -14.51 -17.88
N ARG A 70 11.08 -15.57 -18.44
CA ARG A 70 9.72 -16.00 -18.06
C ARG A 70 9.62 -16.40 -16.59
N THR A 71 10.62 -17.10 -16.09
CA THR A 71 10.66 -17.53 -14.68
C THR A 71 10.73 -16.32 -13.76
N GLN A 72 11.60 -15.34 -14.07
CA GLN A 72 11.68 -14.11 -13.30
C GLN A 72 10.39 -13.28 -13.36
N TYR A 73 9.74 -13.21 -14.52
CA TYR A 73 8.45 -12.54 -14.65
C TYR A 73 7.37 -13.20 -13.79
N ARG A 74 7.33 -14.55 -13.72
CA ARG A 74 6.40 -15.27 -12.83
C ARG A 74 6.66 -14.96 -11.36
N GLN A 75 7.93 -14.82 -10.96
CA GLN A 75 8.27 -14.40 -9.60
C GLN A 75 7.70 -13.02 -9.27
N VAL A 76 7.85 -12.05 -10.19
CA VAL A 76 7.24 -10.71 -10.03
C VAL A 76 5.72 -10.80 -9.94
N GLN A 77 5.07 -11.63 -10.75
CA GLN A 77 3.61 -11.82 -10.69
C GLN A 77 3.15 -12.42 -9.35
N LEU A 78 3.87 -13.43 -8.84
CA LEU A 78 3.57 -14.05 -7.56
C LEU A 78 3.67 -13.06 -6.40
N LEU A 79 4.75 -12.28 -6.35
CA LEU A 79 4.94 -11.27 -5.31
C LEU A 79 3.85 -10.17 -5.39
N ASN A 80 3.38 -9.84 -6.60
CA ASN A 80 2.32 -8.83 -6.80
C ASN A 80 1.00 -9.36 -6.25
N GLN A 81 0.70 -10.63 -6.50
CA GLN A 81 -0.49 -11.30 -5.98
C GLN A 81 -0.46 -11.34 -4.45
N GLN A 82 0.66 -11.73 -3.85
CA GLN A 82 0.83 -11.76 -2.39
C GLN A 82 0.64 -10.36 -1.77
N LEU A 83 1.12 -9.31 -2.44
CA LEU A 83 0.97 -7.94 -1.97
C LEU A 83 -0.49 -7.48 -2.03
N GLY A 84 -1.19 -7.86 -3.11
CA GLY A 84 -2.62 -7.65 -3.25
C GLY A 84 -3.42 -8.35 -2.14
N GLU A 85 -3.08 -9.59 -1.83
CA GLU A 85 -3.70 -10.38 -0.77
C GLU A 85 -3.53 -9.72 0.60
N LEU A 86 -2.30 -9.33 0.98
CA LEU A 86 -2.04 -8.64 2.25
C LEU A 86 -2.81 -7.32 2.36
N HIS A 87 -2.89 -6.56 1.27
CA HIS A 87 -3.68 -5.34 1.25
C HIS A 87 -5.17 -5.60 1.39
N PHE A 88 -5.68 -6.67 0.77
CA PHE A 88 -7.07 -7.09 0.87
C PHE A 88 -7.41 -7.52 2.30
N GLU A 89 -6.62 -8.41 2.90
CA GLU A 89 -6.83 -8.90 4.26
C GLU A 89 -6.76 -7.78 5.30
N SER A 90 -5.76 -6.89 5.18
CA SER A 90 -5.67 -5.70 6.03
C SER A 90 -6.92 -4.82 5.92
N MET A 91 -7.44 -4.63 4.70
CA MET A 91 -8.66 -3.86 4.46
C MET A 91 -9.90 -4.53 5.05
N LEU A 92 -10.00 -5.86 4.97
CA LEU A 92 -11.09 -6.64 5.54
C LEU A 92 -11.11 -6.53 7.06
N GLN A 93 -9.97 -6.72 7.73
CA GLN A 93 -9.89 -6.56 9.19
C GLN A 93 -10.19 -5.13 9.65
N MET A 94 -9.68 -4.12 8.95
CA MET A 94 -10.03 -2.73 9.27
C MET A 94 -11.54 -2.47 9.13
N ARG A 95 -12.18 -3.08 8.12
CA ARG A 95 -13.63 -2.96 7.89
C ARG A 95 -14.42 -3.51 9.07
N GLU A 96 -13.99 -4.61 9.69
CA GLU A 96 -14.67 -5.23 10.83
C GLU A 96 -14.72 -4.33 12.07
N VAL A 97 -13.70 -3.48 12.27
CA VAL A 97 -13.63 -2.51 13.38
C VAL A 97 -14.54 -1.30 13.18
N MET A 98 -14.81 -0.91 11.93
CA MET A 98 -15.56 0.30 11.58
C MET A 98 -17.08 0.05 11.47
N THR A 99 -17.88 1.06 11.81
CA THR A 99 -19.33 1.04 11.55
C THR A 99 -19.63 1.17 10.04
N PRO A 100 -20.86 0.81 9.58
CA PRO A 100 -21.26 0.99 8.19
C PRO A 100 -21.01 2.41 7.64
N GLU A 101 -21.31 3.44 8.42
CA GLU A 101 -21.14 4.85 8.04
C GLU A 101 -19.66 5.21 7.92
N GLN A 102 -18.83 4.74 8.86
CA GLN A 102 -17.38 4.93 8.83
C GLN A 102 -16.74 4.24 7.62
N ARG A 103 -17.22 3.06 7.22
CA ARG A 103 -16.76 2.35 6.02
C ARG A 103 -17.01 3.16 4.74
N ILE A 104 -18.16 3.83 4.63
CA ILE A 104 -18.49 4.69 3.48
C ILE A 104 -17.52 5.88 3.40
N GLN A 105 -17.25 6.54 4.53
CA GLN A 105 -16.30 7.64 4.61
C GLN A 105 -14.87 7.19 4.29
N PHE A 106 -14.47 6.01 4.79
CA PHE A 106 -13.17 5.41 4.49
C PHE A 106 -13.00 5.13 2.99
N ALA A 107 -14.01 4.55 2.34
CA ALA A 107 -13.99 4.29 0.90
C ALA A 107 -13.87 5.57 0.06
N GLN A 108 -14.56 6.65 0.47
CA GLN A 108 -14.42 7.96 -0.19
C GLN A 108 -13.00 8.51 -0.09
N PHE A 109 -12.38 8.40 1.09
CA PHE A 109 -10.99 8.82 1.30
C PHE A 109 -9.99 8.00 0.45
N MET A 110 -10.18 6.68 0.38
CA MET A 110 -9.32 5.81 -0.42
C MET A 110 -9.37 6.16 -1.91
N ARG A 111 -10.57 6.47 -2.45
CA ARG A 111 -10.73 6.96 -3.83
C ARG A 111 -10.01 8.28 -4.08
N GLN A 112 -10.11 9.24 -3.14
CA GLN A 112 -9.40 10.51 -3.25
C GLN A 112 -7.88 10.32 -3.29
N ARG A 113 -7.35 9.38 -2.51
CA ARG A 113 -5.93 9.03 -2.54
C ARG A 113 -5.49 8.39 -3.86
N SER A 114 -6.29 7.45 -4.38
CA SER A 114 -6.02 6.81 -5.67
C SER A 114 -5.96 7.83 -6.80
N ASN A 115 -6.87 8.80 -6.81
CA ASN A 115 -6.90 9.84 -7.84
C ASN A 115 -5.75 10.85 -7.74
N GLN A 116 -5.10 10.96 -6.56
CA GLN A 116 -3.96 11.85 -6.36
C GLN A 116 -2.60 11.20 -6.67
N ASN A 117 -2.55 9.88 -6.86
CA ASN A 117 -1.31 9.17 -7.17
C ASN A 117 -1.45 8.34 -8.45
N PRO A 118 -1.44 8.97 -9.64
CA PRO A 118 -1.62 8.28 -10.93
C PRO A 118 -0.40 7.46 -11.40
N LEU A 119 0.63 7.25 -10.55
CA LEU A 119 1.92 6.65 -10.94
C LEU A 119 2.28 5.43 -10.07
N SER A 120 1.35 4.50 -9.89
CA SER A 120 1.64 3.20 -9.29
C SER A 120 0.94 2.09 -10.06
N ASP A 121 1.32 1.95 -11.33
CA ASP A 121 1.23 0.71 -12.11
C ASP A 121 2.67 0.24 -12.40
#